data_AF-M0CTX1-F1
#
_entry.id   AF-M0CTX1-F1
#
_cell.length_a   1.000
_cell.length_b   1.000
_cell.length_c   1.000
_cell.angle_alpha   90.00
_cell.angle_beta   90.00
_cell.angle_gamma   90.00
#
_symmetry.space_group_name_H-M   'P 1'
#
loop_
_entity.id
_entity.type
_entity.pdbx_description
1 polymer ?
#
loop_
_entity_poly.entity_id
_entity_poly.type
_entity_poly.pdbx_seq_one_letter_code
_entity_poly.pdbx_strand_id
1 'polypeptide(L)'
;MANEIFDRETLLDLTVNMIPLFIIAFFMVAFAVFPLFGRGDLLAMAVQYGLLLVPFVALAVLTYLSGKAIAGDEKRSTVFLQGQATVDEPTELHEYESQAEAAAVDDDSPAELESSDGETTQNDDETTRN
;
A
#
# COMPACT_ATOMS: atom_id res chain seq x y z
N MET A 1 6.21 -7.84 9.05
CA MET A 1 7.02 -6.72 8.46
C MET A 1 6.77 -6.61 6.95
N ALA A 2 5.50 -6.58 6.51
CA ALA A 2 5.13 -6.58 5.08
C ALA A 2 4.37 -5.33 4.63
N ASN A 3 3.87 -4.50 5.56
CA ASN A 3 3.01 -3.35 5.24
C ASN A 3 3.78 -2.06 4.88
N GLU A 4 5.12 -2.03 4.94
CA GLU A 4 5.85 -0.76 4.83
C GLU A 4 6.47 -0.49 3.45
N ILE A 5 6.67 -1.51 2.61
CA ILE A 5 7.33 -1.33 1.31
C ILE A 5 6.32 -0.89 0.24
N PHE A 6 5.11 -1.47 0.27
CA PHE A 6 4.06 -1.15 -0.70
C PHE A 6 3.52 0.28 -0.52
N ASP A 7 3.35 0.72 0.72
CA ASP A 7 2.99 2.10 1.00
C ASP A 7 4.08 3.09 0.57
N ARG A 8 5.36 2.76 0.77
CA ARG A 8 6.45 3.70 0.47
C ARG A 8 6.68 3.87 -1.03
N GLU A 9 6.68 2.80 -1.84
CA GLU A 9 6.87 2.95 -3.29
C GLU A 9 5.65 3.59 -3.96
N THR A 10 4.42 3.18 -3.61
CA THR A 10 3.20 3.79 -4.14
C THR A 10 3.06 5.25 -3.69
N LEU A 11 3.31 5.57 -2.41
CA LEU A 11 3.34 6.96 -1.96
C LEU A 11 4.45 7.74 -2.62
N LEU A 12 5.64 7.16 -2.85
CA LEU A 12 6.74 7.85 -3.50
C LEU A 12 6.36 8.24 -4.93
N ASP A 13 5.82 7.32 -5.73
CA ASP A 13 5.46 7.60 -7.12
C ASP A 13 4.32 8.63 -7.21
N LEU A 14 3.31 8.50 -6.34
CA LEU A 14 2.22 9.47 -6.24
C LEU A 14 2.72 10.85 -5.78
N THR A 15 3.64 10.90 -4.81
CA THR A 15 4.20 12.14 -4.27
C THR A 15 5.10 12.84 -5.29
N VAL A 16 5.94 12.11 -6.02
CA VAL A 16 6.81 12.67 -7.06
C VAL A 16 5.98 13.40 -8.12
N ASN A 17 4.80 12.88 -8.47
CA ASN A 17 3.89 13.52 -9.42
C ASN A 17 3.02 14.63 -8.77
N MET A 18 2.78 14.57 -7.46
CA MET A 18 2.06 15.60 -6.71
C MET A 18 2.87 16.90 -6.53
N ILE A 19 4.21 16.81 -6.40
CA ILE A 19 5.08 17.99 -6.21
C ILE A 19 4.94 18.99 -7.38
N PRO A 20 5.09 18.59 -8.67
CA PRO A 20 4.85 19.49 -9.81
C PRO A 20 3.46 20.13 -9.79
N LEU A 21 2.42 19.36 -9.47
CA LEU A 21 1.04 19.84 -9.40
C LEU A 21 0.88 20.95 -8.37
N PHE A 22 1.46 20.75 -7.18
CA PHE A 22 1.45 21.75 -6.11
C PHE A 22 2.17 23.05 -6.51
N ILE A 23 3.35 22.94 -7.13
CA ILE A 23 4.12 24.10 -7.58
C ILE A 23 3.33 24.90 -8.62
N ILE A 24 2.71 24.23 -9.59
CA ILE A 24 1.90 24.91 -10.61
C ILE A 24 0.66 25.57 -9.99
N ALA A 25 -0.04 24.89 -9.07
CA ALA A 25 -1.18 25.46 -8.36
C ALA A 25 -0.79 26.70 -7.56
N PHE A 26 0.35 26.64 -6.87
CA PHE A 26 0.91 27.78 -6.15
C PHE A 26 1.14 28.98 -7.07
N PHE A 27 1.78 28.77 -8.22
CA PHE A 27 2.01 29.85 -9.19
C PHE A 27 0.72 30.38 -9.82
N MET A 28 -0.27 29.52 -10.08
CA MET A 28 -1.59 29.98 -10.55
C MET A 28 -2.22 30.96 -9.55
N VAL A 29 -2.18 30.65 -8.26
CA VAL A 29 -2.70 31.53 -7.20
C VAL A 29 -1.85 32.79 -7.08
N ALA A 30 -0.52 32.64 -7.09
CA ALA A 30 0.39 33.78 -7.01
C ALA A 30 0.16 34.76 -8.16
N PHE A 31 -0.05 34.28 -9.38
CA PHE A 31 -0.33 35.11 -10.55
C PHE A 31 -1.74 35.70 -10.57
N ALA A 32 -2.71 35.04 -9.92
CA ALA A 32 -4.04 35.60 -9.73
C ALA A 32 -4.02 36.81 -8.78
N VAL A 33 -3.18 36.77 -7.73
CA VAL A 33 -3.01 37.89 -6.78
C VAL A 33 -2.06 38.96 -7.34
N PHE A 34 -0.96 38.53 -7.95
CA PHE A 34 0.11 39.38 -8.49
C PHE A 34 0.22 39.17 -10.01
N PRO A 35 -0.56 39.92 -10.82
CA PRO A 35 -0.55 39.78 -12.27
C PRO A 35 0.74 40.37 -12.86
N LEU A 36 1.76 39.53 -13.03
CA LEU A 36 3.07 39.91 -13.58
C LEU A 36 3.02 40.39 -15.03
N PHE A 37 2.06 39.91 -15.82
CA PHE A 37 1.93 40.23 -17.25
C PHE A 37 0.80 41.25 -17.54
N GLY A 38 0.27 41.91 -16.50
CA GLY A 38 -0.70 43.00 -16.63
C GLY A 38 -2.16 42.56 -16.84
N ARG A 39 -3.11 43.25 -16.21
CA ARG A 39 -4.53 42.85 -16.15
C ARG A 39 -5.36 43.09 -17.44
N GLY A 40 -4.78 43.70 -18.47
CA GLY A 40 -5.53 44.19 -19.64
C GLY A 40 -5.24 43.47 -20.96
N ASP A 41 -4.18 42.65 -21.04
CA ASP A 41 -3.84 41.91 -22.26
C ASP A 41 -4.36 40.47 -22.16
N LEU A 42 -5.48 40.23 -22.85
CA LEU A 42 -6.14 38.92 -22.85
C LEU A 42 -5.26 37.83 -23.47
N LEU A 43 -4.46 38.16 -24.49
CA LEU A 43 -3.60 37.19 -25.17
C LEU A 43 -2.49 36.75 -24.22
N ALA A 44 -1.81 37.71 -23.58
CA ALA A 44 -0.76 37.41 -22.61
C ALA A 44 -1.28 36.56 -21.44
N MET A 45 -2.45 36.89 -20.90
CA MET A 45 -3.10 36.13 -19.84
C MET A 45 -3.49 34.71 -20.28
N ALA A 46 -4.07 34.57 -21.47
CA ALA A 46 -4.45 33.27 -22.01
C ALA A 46 -3.23 32.37 -22.24
N VAL A 47 -2.12 32.92 -22.73
CA VAL A 47 -0.87 32.17 -22.93
C VAL A 47 -0.26 31.80 -21.58
N GLN A 48 -0.14 32.73 -20.64
CA GLN A 48 0.40 32.48 -19.30
C GLN A 48 -0.36 31.37 -18.58
N TYR A 49 -1.69 31.50 -18.46
CA TYR A 49 -2.50 30.49 -17.80
C TYR A 49 -2.60 29.23 -18.64
N GLY A 50 -2.62 29.31 -19.97
CA GLY A 50 -2.60 28.13 -20.84
C GLY A 50 -1.37 27.26 -20.60
N LEU A 51 -0.18 27.87 -20.50
CA LEU A 51 1.07 27.16 -20.21
C LEU A 51 1.11 26.53 -18.81
N LEU A 52 0.30 26.99 -17.86
CA LEU A 52 0.19 26.40 -16.52
C LEU A 52 -0.91 25.33 -16.48
N LEU A 53 -2.07 25.65 -17.03
CA LEU A 53 -3.30 24.89 -16.88
C LEU A 53 -3.28 23.63 -17.75
N VAL A 54 -2.67 23.68 -18.95
CA VAL A 54 -2.49 22.50 -19.80
C VAL A 54 -1.64 21.43 -19.13
N PRO A 55 -0.39 21.69 -18.70
CA PRO A 55 0.40 20.68 -17.99
C PRO A 55 -0.19 20.32 -16.64
N PHE A 56 -0.84 21.26 -15.93
CA PHE A 56 -1.52 20.96 -14.67
C PHE A 56 -2.60 19.89 -14.85
N VAL A 57 -3.50 20.06 -15.83
CA VAL A 57 -4.59 19.10 -16.08
C VAL A 57 -4.02 17.79 -16.63
N ALA A 58 -3.08 17.84 -17.57
CA ALA A 58 -2.45 16.65 -18.11
C ALA A 58 -1.76 15.81 -17.01
N LEU A 59 -0.97 16.45 -16.15
CA LEU A 59 -0.33 15.80 -15.02
C LEU A 59 -1.36 15.30 -14.01
N ALA A 60 -2.35 16.10 -13.62
CA ALA A 60 -3.39 15.66 -12.69
C ALA A 60 -4.13 14.40 -13.17
N VAL A 61 -4.44 14.33 -14.47
CA VAL A 61 -5.05 13.15 -15.09
C VAL A 61 -4.08 11.96 -15.04
N LEU A 62 -2.81 12.14 -15.41
CA LEU A 62 -1.82 11.08 -15.36
C LEU A 62 -1.56 10.59 -13.92
N THR A 63 -1.46 11.48 -12.95
CA THR A 63 -1.32 11.17 -11.52
C THR A 63 -2.51 10.34 -11.05
N TYR A 64 -3.73 10.76 -11.40
CA TYR A 64 -4.94 10.03 -11.03
C TYR A 64 -5.01 8.64 -11.66
N LEU A 65 -4.68 8.54 -12.96
CA LEU A 65 -4.65 7.26 -13.65
C LEU A 65 -3.58 6.33 -13.09
N SER A 66 -2.39 6.86 -12.75
CA SER A 66 -1.32 6.07 -12.12
C SER A 66 -1.78 5.55 -10.76
N GLY A 67 -2.27 6.42 -9.88
CA GLY A 67 -2.76 6.02 -8.56
C GLY A 67 -3.93 5.01 -8.64
N LYS A 68 -4.85 5.21 -9.58
CA LYS A 68 -5.97 4.29 -9.80
C LYS A 68 -5.53 2.93 -10.36
N ALA A 69 -4.52 2.91 -11.23
CA ALA A 69 -3.97 1.66 -11.76
C ALA A 69 -3.25 0.88 -10.66
N ILE A 70 -2.43 1.56 -9.85
CA ILE A 70 -1.66 0.93 -8.76
C ILE A 70 -2.59 0.33 -7.70
N ALA A 71 -3.58 1.09 -7.22
CA ALA A 71 -4.58 0.59 -6.27
C ALA A 71 -5.46 -0.55 -6.83
N GLY A 72 -5.48 -0.73 -8.16
CA GLY A 72 -6.19 -1.80 -8.84
C GLY A 72 -5.36 -3.08 -9.01
N ASP A 73 -4.08 -2.95 -9.35
CA ASP A 73 -3.16 -4.08 -9.49
C ASP A 73 -2.77 -4.67 -8.13
N GLU A 74 -2.73 -3.88 -7.05
CA GLU A 74 -2.61 -4.38 -5.67
C GLU A 74 -3.65 -5.45 -5.33
N LYS A 75 -4.89 -5.30 -5.84
CA LYS A 75 -5.99 -6.24 -5.58
C LYS A 75 -5.94 -7.50 -6.45
N ARG A 76 -5.07 -7.51 -7.46
CA ARG A 76 -5.03 -8.54 -8.50
C ARG A 76 -3.65 -9.21 -8.62
N SER A 77 -2.70 -8.80 -7.80
CA SER A 77 -1.38 -9.41 -7.70
C SER A 77 -1.50 -10.71 -6.93
N THR A 78 -1.51 -11.81 -7.67
CA THR A 78 -1.53 -13.18 -7.13
C THR A 78 -0.16 -13.47 -6.51
N VAL A 79 0.03 -13.05 -5.26
CA VAL A 79 1.25 -13.39 -4.50
C VAL A 79 0.97 -14.68 -3.74
N PHE A 80 1.67 -15.75 -4.10
CA PHE A 80 1.57 -17.02 -3.39
C PHE A 80 2.43 -17.02 -2.13
N LEU A 81 2.06 -17.83 -1.14
CA LEU A 81 2.94 -18.09 0.00
C LEU A 81 4.28 -18.68 -0.45
N GLN A 82 5.36 -18.25 0.22
CA GLN A 82 6.69 -18.79 -0.02
C GLN A 82 6.69 -20.30 0.23
N GLY A 83 6.91 -21.09 -0.83
CA GLY A 83 6.93 -22.56 -0.78
C GLY A 83 5.81 -23.26 -1.56
N GLN A 84 4.80 -22.54 -2.06
CA GLN A 84 3.68 -23.14 -2.81
C GLN A 84 3.77 -23.01 -4.35
N ALA A 85 4.91 -22.56 -4.88
CA ALA A 85 5.10 -22.34 -6.33
C ALA A 85 4.96 -23.61 -7.22
N THR A 86 4.82 -24.80 -6.63
CA THR A 86 4.74 -26.10 -7.32
C THR A 86 3.45 -26.89 -6.99
N VAL A 87 2.53 -26.33 -6.21
CA VAL A 87 1.30 -27.02 -5.78
C VAL A 87 0.20 -26.78 -6.80
N ASP A 88 -0.62 -27.79 -7.11
CA ASP A 88 -1.65 -27.74 -8.17
C ASP A 88 -2.78 -26.70 -7.90
N GLU A 89 -3.03 -26.37 -6.62
CA GLU A 89 -3.91 -25.29 -6.17
C GLU A 89 -3.19 -24.46 -5.09
N PRO A 90 -2.38 -23.47 -5.47
CA PRO A 90 -1.69 -22.61 -4.53
C PRO A 90 -2.64 -21.52 -4.03
N THR A 91 -2.83 -21.45 -2.71
CA THR A 91 -3.67 -20.41 -2.10
C THR A 91 -2.93 -19.08 -2.14
N GLU A 92 -3.64 -18.02 -2.50
CA GLU A 92 -3.06 -16.67 -2.56
C GLU A 92 -2.88 -16.09 -1.16
N LEU A 93 -1.82 -15.31 -0.93
CA LEU A 93 -1.54 -14.65 0.35
C LEU A 93 -2.73 -13.80 0.80
N HIS A 94 -3.39 -13.11 -0.13
CA HIS A 94 -4.56 -12.29 0.16
C HIS A 94 -5.74 -13.12 0.68
N GLU A 95 -5.93 -14.35 0.19
CA GLU A 95 -6.94 -15.26 0.72
C GLU A 95 -6.60 -15.69 2.14
N TYR A 96 -5.34 -16.07 2.42
CA TYR A 96 -4.90 -16.42 3.77
C TYR A 96 -5.00 -15.25 4.76
N GLU A 97 -4.62 -14.03 4.36
CA GLU A 97 -4.73 -12.83 5.21
C GLU A 97 -6.19 -12.49 5.49
N SER A 98 -7.08 -12.53 4.48
CA SER A 98 -8.51 -12.29 4.70
C SER A 98 -9.16 -13.34 5.61
N GLN A 99 -8.70 -14.59 5.52
CA GLN A 99 -9.18 -15.69 6.35
C GLN A 99 -8.64 -15.59 7.78
N ALA A 100 -7.41 -15.10 7.95
CA ALA A 100 -6.80 -14.81 9.25
C ALA A 100 -7.45 -13.58 9.93
N GLU A 101 -7.76 -12.52 9.19
CA GLU A 101 -8.51 -11.36 9.70
C GLU A 101 -9.94 -11.74 10.09
N ALA A 102 -10.64 -12.52 9.26
CA ALA A 102 -11.97 -13.02 9.60
C ALA A 102 -11.96 -13.90 10.86
N ALA A 103 -10.92 -14.73 11.04
CA ALA A 103 -10.75 -15.55 12.23
C ALA A 103 -10.39 -14.72 13.48
N ALA A 104 -9.67 -13.61 13.32
CA ALA A 104 -9.28 -12.72 14.42
C ALA A 104 -10.42 -11.79 14.90
N VAL A 105 -11.44 -11.54 14.07
CA VAL A 105 -12.61 -10.72 14.44
C VAL A 105 -13.59 -11.47 15.36
N ASP A 106 -13.55 -12.80 15.39
CA ASP A 106 -14.40 -13.64 16.24
C ASP A 106 -13.78 -13.97 17.63
N ASP A 107 -12.53 -13.59 17.90
CA ASP A 107 -11.78 -13.99 19.12
C ASP A 107 -11.48 -12.81 20.07
N ASP A 108 -12.49 -12.29 20.78
CA ASP A 108 -12.31 -11.48 22.01
C ASP A 108 -12.21 -12.38 23.26
N SER A 109 -11.60 -13.57 23.14
CA SER A 109 -11.35 -14.43 24.29
C SER A 109 -9.85 -14.63 24.45
N PRO A 110 -9.22 -14.17 25.55
CA PRO A 110 -7.81 -14.40 25.75
C PRO A 110 -7.59 -15.90 25.98
N ALA A 111 -7.11 -16.61 24.96
CA ALA A 111 -6.75 -18.00 25.08
C ALA A 111 -5.58 -18.13 26.07
N GLU A 112 -5.91 -18.60 27.27
CA GLU A 112 -4.97 -19.04 28.29
C GLU A 112 -3.98 -20.05 27.67
N LEU A 113 -2.70 -19.73 27.75
CA LEU A 113 -1.62 -20.67 27.46
C LEU A 113 -1.61 -21.72 28.57
N GLU A 114 -2.35 -22.81 28.41
CA GLU A 114 -2.16 -24.01 29.24
C GLU A 114 -0.77 -24.60 28.94
N SER A 115 0.15 -24.35 29.86
CA SER A 115 1.42 -25.07 29.97
C SER A 115 1.13 -26.52 30.34
N SER A 116 1.25 -27.41 29.36
CA SER A 116 1.24 -28.86 29.55
C SER A 116 2.50 -29.31 30.30
N ASP A 117 2.39 -29.43 31.62
CA ASP A 117 3.28 -30.26 32.46
C ASP A 117 2.83 -31.73 32.39
N GLY A 118 3.80 -32.65 32.28
CA GLY A 118 3.59 -34.11 32.31
C GLY A 118 4.87 -34.85 31.90
N GLU A 119 5.89 -34.87 32.75
CA GLU A 119 6.16 -35.92 33.75
C GLU A 119 6.98 -37.10 33.17
N THR A 120 8.31 -36.99 33.30
CA THR A 120 9.24 -38.11 33.08
C THR A 120 9.58 -38.69 34.45
N THR A 121 9.05 -39.87 34.79
CA THR A 121 9.60 -40.68 35.88
C THR A 121 9.41 -42.15 35.56
N GLN A 122 10.50 -42.85 35.31
CA GLN A 122 10.54 -44.29 35.53
C GLN A 122 11.92 -44.66 36.05
N ASN A 123 11.93 -44.95 37.34
CA ASN A 123 13.03 -45.51 38.10
C ASN A 123 12.65 -46.95 38.46
N ASP A 124 13.69 -47.80 38.52
CA ASP A 124 13.84 -49.00 39.36
C ASP A 124 13.54 -50.40 38.78
N ASP A 125 14.64 -51.06 38.37
CA ASP A 125 15.29 -52.25 38.97
C ASP A 125 14.62 -53.65 39.06
N GLU A 126 15.51 -54.65 38.94
CA GLU A 126 15.47 -56.07 39.39
C GLU A 126 14.58 -57.16 38.72
N THR A 127 15.21 -58.20 38.11
CA THR A 127 15.40 -59.55 38.72
C THR A 127 15.82 -60.65 37.69
N THR A 128 16.77 -61.49 38.13
CA THR A 128 17.38 -62.76 37.61
C THR A 128 16.50 -63.80 36.86
N ARG A 129 17.06 -64.48 35.83
CA ARG A 129 17.27 -65.97 35.73
C ARG A 129 17.66 -66.49 34.31
N ASN A 130 18.51 -67.53 34.34
CA ASN A 130 18.97 -68.52 33.34
C ASN A 130 20.06 -68.15 32.33
#